data_AF-A0A5F2D7Z3-F1
#
_entry.id   AF-A0A5F2D7Z3-F1
#
_cell.length_a   1.000
_cell.length_b   1.000
_cell.length_c   1.000
_cell.angle_alpha   90.00
_cell.angle_beta   90.00
_cell.angle_gamma   90.00
#
_symmetry.space_group_name_H-M   'P 1'
#
loop_
_entity.id
_entity.type
_entity.pdbx_description
1 polymer ?
#
loop_
_entity_poly.entity_id
_entity_poly.type
_entity_poly.pdbx_seq_one_letter_code
_entity_poly.pdbx_strand_id
1 'polypeptide(L)'
;MKVVQTFNWFQYVLILLFSLSLLYGSDLSSKIESTECPKNYTCLTTFISPGSILYARELDLSVIWNDRPSAFDQVTVLADGSGKIFEVEVAEKVFYYRVLWKGKEILVSRFDLDLSKSLRTLDIQKISLLKEPTPNGKILANLPKNLVFDVIENTHPLPKKLGYVKVKYEDQVGWVKRSSLSDDEFDIRFYQVSLETLVKPYTFLAREDNFKTELTIVGKDFIVTSCKIGELACNVTSRMGESSFGMPEEAVYFDLNLSDGKQYVCEMRRVDFVSELQRVILEEITEEELDPFINCALKEEETEPTEPEESNETD
;
A
#
# COMPACT_ATOMS: atom_id res chain seq x y z
N MET A 1 48.97 -37.95 -47.58
CA MET A 1 47.60 -37.51 -47.26
C MET A 1 47.68 -36.45 -46.17
N LYS A 2 47.16 -35.24 -46.42
CA LYS A 2 47.04 -34.18 -45.41
C LYS A 2 45.84 -34.51 -44.52
N VAL A 3 46.07 -34.69 -43.22
CA VAL A 3 45.00 -34.87 -42.24
C VAL A 3 44.44 -33.48 -41.93
N VAL A 4 43.22 -33.23 -42.40
CA VAL A 4 42.46 -32.04 -42.04
C VAL A 4 41.93 -32.26 -40.62
N GLN A 5 42.46 -31.51 -39.65
CA GLN A 5 41.85 -31.38 -38.34
C GLN A 5 40.58 -30.52 -38.50
N THR A 6 39.42 -31.17 -38.47
CA THR A 6 38.14 -30.48 -38.32
C THR A 6 38.05 -29.97 -36.88
N PHE A 7 38.27 -28.66 -36.72
CA PHE A 7 38.03 -27.94 -35.47
C PHE A 7 36.54 -28.03 -35.11
N ASN A 8 36.24 -28.70 -34.00
CA ASN A 8 34.87 -28.97 -33.56
C ASN A 8 34.26 -27.73 -32.90
N TRP A 9 33.89 -26.74 -33.71
CA TRP A 9 33.47 -25.42 -33.22
C TRP A 9 32.19 -25.48 -32.38
N PHE A 10 31.31 -26.44 -32.67
CA PHE A 10 30.05 -26.66 -31.97
C PHE A 10 30.23 -27.05 -30.51
N GLN A 11 31.30 -27.76 -30.16
CA GLN A 11 31.54 -28.22 -28.81
C GLN A 11 31.92 -27.06 -27.88
N TYR A 12 32.68 -26.09 -28.39
CA TYR A 12 33.05 -24.89 -27.64
C TYR A 12 31.87 -23.93 -27.44
N VAL A 13 30.99 -23.78 -28.44
CA VAL A 13 29.79 -22.93 -28.32
C VAL A 13 28.82 -23.49 -27.27
N LEU A 14 28.66 -24.81 -27.19
CA LEU A 14 27.83 -25.47 -26.18
C LEU A 14 28.40 -25.31 -24.77
N ILE A 15 29.72 -25.43 -24.61
CA ILE A 15 30.40 -25.18 -23.33
C ILE A 15 30.25 -23.71 -22.92
N LEU A 16 30.35 -22.77 -23.87
CA LEU A 16 30.16 -21.33 -23.62
C LEU A 16 28.72 -21.01 -23.17
N LEU A 17 27.71 -21.61 -23.81
CA LEU A 17 26.30 -21.44 -23.43
C LEU A 17 25.97 -22.07 -22.07
N PHE A 18 26.60 -23.21 -21.73
CA PHE A 18 26.48 -23.84 -20.42
C PHE A 18 27.20 -23.06 -19.31
N SER A 19 28.31 -22.39 -19.63
CA SER A 19 29.01 -21.53 -18.69
C SER A 19 28.36 -20.16 -18.52
N LEU A 20 27.71 -19.62 -19.56
CA LEU A 20 26.85 -18.44 -19.44
C LEU A 20 25.60 -18.70 -18.58
N SER A 21 25.03 -19.90 -18.62
CA SER A 21 23.92 -20.29 -17.74
C SER A 21 24.36 -20.58 -16.30
N LEU A 22 25.63 -20.93 -16.06
CA LEU A 22 26.24 -20.96 -14.72
C LEU A 22 26.56 -19.55 -14.18
N LEU A 23 26.87 -18.59 -15.05
CA LEU A 23 27.10 -17.18 -14.67
C LEU A 23 25.79 -16.39 -14.51
N TYR A 24 24.72 -16.79 -15.19
CA TYR A 24 23.34 -16.30 -15.01
C TYR A 24 22.49 -17.27 -14.18
N GLY A 25 23.14 -18.01 -13.28
CA GLY A 25 22.49 -18.84 -12.27
C GLY A 25 21.76 -17.98 -11.25
N SER A 26 20.56 -17.53 -11.62
CA SER A 26 19.39 -17.39 -10.74
C SER A 26 19.68 -16.95 -9.30
N ASP A 27 19.95 -15.67 -9.10
CA ASP A 27 19.84 -15.01 -7.79
C ASP A 27 18.38 -14.62 -7.51
N LEU A 28 17.47 -15.57 -7.73
CA LEU A 28 16.03 -15.46 -7.47
C LEU A 28 15.57 -16.49 -6.44
N SER A 29 16.45 -16.77 -5.48
CA SER A 29 16.10 -17.41 -4.23
C SER A 29 16.64 -16.51 -3.13
N SER A 30 15.82 -15.56 -2.70
CA SER A 30 15.94 -15.03 -1.34
C SER A 30 15.83 -16.23 -0.42
N LYS A 31 16.96 -16.86 -0.09
CA LYS A 31 17.02 -17.92 0.90
C LYS A 31 16.50 -17.30 2.19
N ILE A 32 15.26 -17.63 2.50
CA ILE A 32 14.67 -17.45 3.81
C ILE A 32 15.60 -18.20 4.77
N GLU A 33 16.42 -17.45 5.52
CA GLU A 33 17.24 -18.00 6.59
C GLU A 33 16.29 -18.53 7.67
N SER A 34 16.01 -19.84 7.65
CA SER A 34 15.18 -20.45 8.69
C SER A 34 15.98 -20.49 9.98
N THR A 35 15.65 -19.58 10.91
CA THR A 35 16.13 -19.67 12.29
C THR A 35 15.32 -20.77 12.98
N GLU A 36 15.98 -21.75 13.62
CA GLU A 36 15.27 -22.83 14.30
C GLU A 36 14.39 -22.27 15.43
N CYS A 37 13.11 -22.66 15.43
CA CYS A 37 12.18 -22.26 16.48
C CYS A 37 12.57 -22.91 17.81
N PRO A 38 12.73 -22.15 18.91
CA PRO A 38 13.06 -22.74 20.20
C PRO A 38 11.95 -23.69 20.69
N LYS A 39 12.33 -24.83 21.27
CA LYS A 39 11.43 -25.98 21.56
C LYS A 39 10.16 -25.69 22.38
N ASN A 40 10.12 -24.60 23.14
CA ASN A 40 9.01 -24.25 24.01
C ASN A 40 8.12 -23.14 23.45
N TYR A 41 8.37 -22.72 22.22
CA TYR A 41 7.70 -21.59 21.60
C TYR A 41 6.96 -22.02 20.34
N THR A 42 5.85 -21.34 20.09
CA THR A 42 5.24 -21.29 18.77
C THR A 42 5.91 -20.13 18.03
N CYS A 43 6.41 -20.38 16.83
CA CYS A 43 7.08 -19.38 16.02
C CYS A 43 6.23 -18.97 14.84
N LEU A 44 6.00 -17.68 14.71
CA LEU A 44 5.23 -17.09 13.61
C LEU A 44 6.20 -16.36 12.68
N THR A 45 6.20 -16.73 11.40
CA THR A 45 7.03 -16.03 10.41
C THR A 45 6.34 -14.76 9.94
N THR A 46 7.05 -13.64 10.00
CA THR A 46 6.59 -12.36 9.46
C THR A 46 7.78 -11.51 8.98
N PHE A 47 7.53 -10.26 8.60
CA PHE A 47 8.52 -9.35 8.03
C PHE A 47 8.40 -7.96 8.64
N ILE A 48 9.51 -7.22 8.63
CA ILE A 48 9.52 -5.80 8.98
C ILE A 48 8.77 -5.01 7.88
N SER A 49 7.75 -4.27 8.28
CA SER A 49 6.97 -3.40 7.39
C SER A 49 7.83 -2.23 6.90
N PRO A 50 7.68 -1.80 5.62
CA PRO A 50 8.26 -0.53 5.20
C PRO A 50 7.62 0.63 5.97
N GLY A 51 8.37 1.71 6.15
CA GLY A 51 7.91 2.89 6.90
C GLY A 51 7.99 2.76 8.43
N SER A 52 8.61 1.71 8.97
CA SER A 52 8.89 1.60 10.40
C SER A 52 9.70 2.80 10.90
N ILE A 53 9.13 3.52 11.87
CA ILE A 53 9.72 4.73 12.49
C ILE A 53 10.38 4.38 13.83
N LEU A 54 9.94 3.28 14.47
CA LEU A 54 10.40 2.92 15.80
C LEU A 54 11.65 2.04 15.74
N TYR A 55 12.65 2.42 16.53
CA TYR A 55 13.90 1.66 16.60
C TYR A 55 13.68 0.34 17.34
N ALA A 56 14.21 -0.74 16.75
CA ALA A 56 14.35 -2.02 17.43
C ALA A 56 15.21 -1.87 18.69
N ARG A 57 14.96 -2.73 19.68
CA ARG A 57 15.63 -2.69 20.99
C ARG A 57 16.21 -4.04 21.36
N GLU A 58 17.24 -4.03 22.18
CA GLU A 58 17.70 -5.22 22.89
C GLU A 58 16.68 -5.60 23.99
N LEU A 59 16.84 -6.79 24.57
CA LEU A 59 15.96 -7.26 25.66
C LEU A 59 16.08 -6.42 26.94
N ASP A 60 17.18 -5.68 27.12
CA ASP A 60 17.38 -4.72 28.22
C ASP A 60 16.78 -3.34 27.93
N LEU A 61 16.00 -3.22 26.84
CA LEU A 61 15.34 -2.02 26.33
C LEU A 61 16.25 -0.97 25.69
N SER A 62 17.56 -1.21 25.63
CA SER A 62 18.49 -0.32 24.91
C SER A 62 18.20 -0.31 23.41
N VAL A 63 18.39 0.84 22.77
CA VAL A 63 18.13 1.01 21.33
C VAL A 63 19.26 0.38 20.51
N ILE A 64 18.90 -0.40 19.50
CA ILE A 64 19.85 -0.96 18.53
C ILE A 64 20.15 0.10 17.47
N TRP A 65 21.28 0.79 17.63
CA TRP A 65 21.70 1.86 16.70
C TRP A 65 22.38 1.33 15.44
N ASN A 66 23.22 0.30 15.60
CA ASN A 66 24.01 -0.31 14.53
C ASN A 66 23.45 -1.71 14.24
N ASP A 67 23.47 -2.12 12.96
CA ASP A 67 22.95 -3.42 12.51
C ASP A 67 21.52 -3.67 12.99
N ARG A 68 20.64 -2.71 12.69
CA ARG A 68 19.21 -2.80 12.99
C ARG A 68 18.47 -3.58 11.89
N PRO A 69 17.31 -4.20 12.22
CA PRO A 69 16.41 -4.73 11.22
C PRO A 69 16.06 -3.68 10.17
N SER A 70 16.04 -4.11 8.91
CA SER A 70 15.68 -3.28 7.77
C SER A 70 14.31 -3.66 7.23
N ALA A 71 13.68 -2.76 6.47
CA ALA A 71 12.40 -3.05 5.83
C ALA A 71 12.49 -4.34 4.99
N PHE A 72 11.47 -5.19 5.09
CA PHE A 72 11.39 -6.51 4.46
C PHE A 72 12.32 -7.57 5.03
N ASP A 73 13.07 -7.29 6.09
CA ASP A 73 13.78 -8.34 6.81
C ASP A 73 12.76 -9.34 7.38
N GLN A 74 13.05 -10.62 7.23
CA GLN A 74 12.28 -11.66 7.85
C GLN A 74 12.58 -11.71 9.35
N VAL A 75 11.53 -11.82 10.15
CA VAL A 75 11.63 -12.03 11.59
C VAL A 75 10.69 -13.15 12.02
N THR A 76 11.05 -13.79 13.12
CA THR A 76 10.22 -14.83 13.74
C THR A 76 9.69 -14.31 15.07
N VAL A 77 8.37 -14.13 15.16
CA VAL A 77 7.73 -13.70 16.40
C VAL A 77 7.54 -14.91 17.31
N LEU A 78 7.91 -14.75 18.58
CA LEU A 78 7.76 -15.80 19.59
C LEU A 78 6.38 -15.70 20.24
N ALA A 79 5.68 -16.82 20.29
CA ALA A 79 4.42 -16.99 21.00
C ALA A 79 4.49 -18.21 21.94
N ASP A 80 3.67 -18.20 22.98
CA ASP A 80 3.58 -19.32 23.93
C ASP A 80 2.79 -20.51 23.35
N GLY A 81 2.64 -21.57 24.14
CA GLY A 81 1.90 -22.77 23.74
C GLY A 81 0.39 -22.55 23.51
N SER A 82 -0.16 -21.41 23.92
CA SER A 82 -1.54 -20.99 23.63
C SER A 82 -1.65 -20.12 22.38
N GLY A 83 -0.51 -19.74 21.78
CA GLY A 83 -0.45 -18.82 20.64
C GLY A 83 -0.42 -17.35 21.03
N LYS A 84 -0.29 -17.03 22.32
CA LYS A 84 -0.16 -15.64 22.78
C LYS A 84 1.26 -15.15 22.53
N ILE A 85 1.39 -14.05 21.80
CA ILE A 85 2.68 -13.42 21.48
C ILE A 85 3.31 -12.85 22.75
N PHE A 86 4.63 -13.01 22.89
CA PHE A 86 5.39 -12.39 23.98
C PHE A 86 5.57 -10.89 23.74
N GLU A 87 4.78 -10.11 24.46
CA GLU A 87 4.75 -8.64 24.40
C GLU A 87 5.46 -8.03 25.63
N VAL A 88 6.19 -6.94 25.42
CA VAL A 88 6.90 -6.15 26.42
C VAL A 88 6.47 -4.70 26.29
N GLU A 89 5.95 -4.11 27.37
CA GLU A 89 5.65 -2.68 27.43
C GLU A 89 6.94 -1.89 27.69
N VAL A 90 7.27 -0.93 26.81
CA VAL A 90 8.51 -0.14 26.91
C VAL A 90 8.27 1.32 27.33
N ALA A 91 7.04 1.79 27.16
CA ALA A 91 6.52 3.08 27.63
C ALA A 91 4.98 2.98 27.71
N GLU A 92 4.31 3.99 28.27
CA GLU A 92 2.85 4.00 28.41
C GLU A 92 2.16 3.70 27.06
N LYS A 93 1.47 2.56 26.99
CA LYS A 93 0.77 2.09 25.77
C LYS A 93 1.67 1.82 24.56
N VAL A 94 2.98 1.71 24.75
CA VAL A 94 3.95 1.35 23.70
C VAL A 94 4.45 -0.06 23.94
N PHE A 95 4.05 -0.97 23.06
CA PHE A 95 4.31 -2.39 23.20
C PHE A 95 5.18 -2.93 22.07
N TYR A 96 6.15 -3.76 22.44
CA TYR A 96 7.08 -4.42 21.54
C TYR A 96 6.91 -5.93 21.64
N TYR A 97 7.09 -6.65 20.54
CA TYR A 97 7.14 -8.10 20.52
C TYR A 97 8.56 -8.60 20.60
N ARG A 98 8.76 -9.69 21.34
CA ARG A 98 10.01 -10.44 21.32
C ARG A 98 10.08 -11.25 20.04
N VAL A 99 11.12 -10.99 19.23
CA VAL A 99 11.32 -11.63 17.93
C VAL A 99 12.74 -12.17 17.81
N LEU A 100 12.90 -13.19 16.97
CA LEU A 100 14.20 -13.65 16.46
C LEU A 100 14.46 -13.02 15.09
N TRP A 101 15.56 -12.29 14.97
CA TRP A 101 16.06 -11.71 13.73
C TRP A 101 17.52 -12.14 13.54
N LYS A 102 17.82 -12.83 12.43
CA LYS A 102 19.16 -13.41 12.14
C LYS A 102 19.73 -14.24 13.31
N GLY A 103 18.88 -15.00 14.01
CA GLY A 103 19.28 -15.80 15.18
C GLY A 103 19.43 -15.03 16.49
N LYS A 104 19.27 -13.70 16.50
CA LYS A 104 19.32 -12.87 17.70
C LYS A 104 17.93 -12.53 18.19
N GLU A 105 17.70 -12.64 19.49
CA GLU A 105 16.47 -12.16 20.10
C GLU A 105 16.54 -10.65 20.34
N ILE A 106 15.54 -9.95 19.84
CA ILE A 106 15.39 -8.50 19.96
C ILE A 106 13.91 -8.16 20.23
N LEU A 107 13.66 -6.89 20.53
CA LEU A 107 12.33 -6.33 20.65
C LEU A 107 12.05 -5.44 19.43
N VAL A 108 10.91 -5.68 18.78
CA VAL A 108 10.44 -4.87 17.65
C VAL A 108 9.03 -4.37 17.95
N SER A 109 8.73 -3.12 17.59
CA SER A 109 7.38 -2.56 17.74
C SER A 109 6.37 -3.42 17.00
N ARG A 110 5.22 -3.70 17.62
CA ARG A 110 4.15 -4.47 16.98
C ARG A 110 3.65 -3.82 15.67
N PHE A 111 3.71 -2.49 15.58
CA PHE A 111 3.26 -1.73 14.41
C PHE A 111 4.24 -1.83 13.22
N ASP A 112 5.47 -2.25 13.48
CA ASP A 112 6.50 -2.38 12.46
C ASP A 112 6.55 -3.78 11.84
N LEU A 113 5.59 -4.65 12.19
CA LEU A 113 5.49 -6.02 11.70
C LEU A 113 4.30 -6.17 10.76
N ASP A 114 4.41 -7.07 9.80
CA ASP A 114 3.31 -7.45 8.91
C ASP A 114 2.22 -8.31 9.59
N LEU A 115 2.36 -8.57 10.89
CA LEU A 115 1.46 -9.37 11.70
C LEU A 115 0.30 -8.54 12.26
N SER A 116 -0.87 -9.15 12.44
CA SER A 116 -2.12 -8.51 12.91
C SER A 116 -2.63 -7.34 12.06
N LYS A 117 -2.07 -7.14 10.86
CA LYS A 117 -2.66 -6.23 9.87
C LYS A 117 -3.95 -6.84 9.34
N SER A 118 -4.96 -6.01 9.12
CA SER A 118 -6.24 -6.44 8.59
C SER A 118 -6.25 -6.27 7.06
N LEU A 119 -6.46 -7.36 6.34
CA LEU A 119 -6.51 -7.40 4.87
C LEU A 119 -7.87 -7.93 4.43
N ARG A 120 -8.33 -7.52 3.25
CA ARG A 120 -9.64 -7.90 2.73
C ARG A 120 -9.54 -8.74 1.48
N THR A 121 -10.42 -9.73 1.32
CA THR A 121 -10.51 -10.53 0.09
C THR A 121 -11.00 -9.70 -1.10
N LEU A 122 -10.25 -9.76 -2.21
CA LEU A 122 -10.54 -8.99 -3.42
C LEU A 122 -11.63 -9.65 -4.28
N ASP A 123 -12.44 -8.85 -4.96
CA ASP A 123 -13.39 -9.30 -5.98
C ASP A 123 -12.68 -9.56 -7.33
N ILE A 124 -11.88 -10.63 -7.41
CA ILE A 124 -11.14 -10.94 -8.65
C ILE A 124 -11.36 -12.38 -9.12
N GLN A 125 -11.70 -13.32 -8.24
CA GLN A 125 -12.01 -14.73 -8.58
C GLN A 125 -12.43 -15.53 -7.33
N LYS A 126 -12.66 -16.85 -7.48
CA LYS A 126 -12.89 -17.76 -6.37
C LYS A 126 -11.65 -17.84 -5.46
N ILE A 127 -11.71 -17.19 -4.30
CA ILE A 127 -10.63 -17.20 -3.32
C ILE A 127 -10.75 -18.47 -2.48
N SER A 128 -9.63 -19.16 -2.28
CA SER A 128 -9.59 -20.43 -1.55
C SER A 128 -8.72 -20.28 -0.31
N LEU A 129 -9.20 -20.83 0.81
CA LEU A 129 -8.38 -21.11 1.98
C LEU A 129 -7.68 -22.44 1.74
N LEU A 130 -6.36 -22.44 1.72
CA LEU A 130 -5.53 -23.61 1.45
C LEU A 130 -4.93 -24.16 2.73
N LYS A 131 -4.75 -25.47 2.82
CA LYS A 131 -4.09 -26.09 3.98
C LYS A 131 -2.58 -25.79 4.01
N GLU A 132 -1.95 -25.72 2.85
CA GLU A 132 -0.52 -25.42 2.68
C GLU A 132 -0.32 -24.21 1.74
N PRO A 133 0.73 -23.39 1.93
CA PRO A 133 0.99 -22.19 1.13
C PRO A 133 1.63 -22.54 -0.23
N THR A 134 0.94 -23.36 -1.02
CA THR A 134 1.41 -23.80 -2.33
C THR A 134 0.27 -23.72 -3.35
N PRO A 135 0.58 -23.57 -4.65
CA PRO A 135 -0.47 -23.48 -5.69
C PRO A 135 -1.39 -24.71 -5.75
N ASN A 136 -0.89 -25.87 -5.31
CA ASN A 136 -1.61 -27.16 -5.32
C ASN A 136 -2.06 -27.59 -3.91
N GLY A 137 -2.05 -26.68 -2.94
CA GLY A 137 -2.48 -26.96 -1.58
C GLY A 137 -3.93 -27.45 -1.53
N LYS A 138 -4.25 -28.31 -0.57
CA LYS A 138 -5.64 -28.79 -0.41
C LYS A 138 -6.55 -27.61 -0.06
N ILE A 139 -7.63 -27.44 -0.81
CA ILE A 139 -8.67 -26.45 -0.49
C ILE A 139 -9.41 -26.90 0.77
N LEU A 140 -9.37 -26.05 1.79
CA LEU A 140 -10.09 -26.20 3.05
C LEU A 140 -11.50 -25.60 2.95
N ALA A 141 -11.58 -24.39 2.40
CA ALA A 141 -12.82 -23.65 2.21
C ALA A 141 -12.70 -22.71 1.01
N ASN A 142 -13.85 -22.31 0.47
CA ASN A 142 -13.92 -21.20 -0.49
C ASN A 142 -14.36 -19.97 0.28
N LEU A 143 -13.61 -18.89 0.13
CA LEU A 143 -13.82 -17.68 0.90
C LEU A 143 -14.75 -16.73 0.13
N PRO A 144 -15.70 -16.09 0.83
CA PRO A 144 -16.50 -15.04 0.21
C PRO A 144 -15.62 -13.83 -0.13
N LYS A 145 -16.14 -13.01 -1.05
CA LYS A 145 -15.55 -11.72 -1.40
C LYS A 145 -15.73 -10.73 -0.24
N ASN A 146 -14.89 -9.69 -0.21
CA ASN A 146 -15.00 -8.56 0.71
C ASN A 146 -14.95 -8.93 2.21
N LEU A 147 -14.31 -10.04 2.55
CA LEU A 147 -14.16 -10.52 3.93
C LEU A 147 -12.81 -10.09 4.50
N VAL A 148 -12.82 -9.60 5.75
CA VAL A 148 -11.63 -9.12 6.46
C VAL A 148 -10.95 -10.26 7.21
N PHE A 149 -9.63 -10.28 7.16
CA PHE A 149 -8.78 -11.20 7.89
C PHE A 149 -7.62 -10.49 8.54
N ASP A 150 -7.31 -10.91 9.77
CA ASP A 150 -6.06 -10.54 10.40
C ASP A 150 -4.93 -11.48 9.97
N VAL A 151 -3.79 -10.89 9.63
CA VAL A 151 -2.58 -11.64 9.25
C VAL A 151 -2.00 -12.35 10.47
N ILE A 152 -1.95 -13.68 10.43
CA ILE A 152 -1.29 -14.51 11.46
C ILE A 152 0.19 -14.72 11.09
N GLU A 153 0.46 -15.07 9.84
CA GLU A 153 1.80 -15.27 9.27
C GLU A 153 1.79 -14.91 7.79
N ASN A 154 2.97 -14.65 7.22
CA ASN A 154 3.11 -14.44 5.78
C ASN A 154 4.40 -15.06 5.26
N THR A 155 4.37 -15.59 4.04
CA THR A 155 5.56 -16.21 3.42
C THR A 155 6.47 -15.20 2.75
N HIS A 156 5.96 -14.01 2.46
CA HIS A 156 6.68 -12.89 1.84
C HIS A 156 6.15 -11.58 2.43
N PRO A 157 6.93 -10.49 2.42
CA PRO A 157 6.44 -9.19 2.87
C PRO A 157 5.17 -8.76 2.15
N LEU A 158 4.18 -8.26 2.89
CA LEU A 158 2.85 -7.94 2.36
C LEU A 158 2.88 -6.94 1.19
N PRO A 159 3.72 -5.88 1.19
CA PRO A 159 3.76 -4.91 0.09
C PRO A 159 4.20 -5.50 -1.24
N LYS A 160 4.90 -6.66 -1.24
CA LYS A 160 5.35 -7.31 -2.48
C LYS A 160 4.21 -8.00 -3.25
N LYS A 161 3.02 -8.16 -2.65
CA LYS A 161 1.86 -8.86 -3.25
C LYS A 161 2.14 -10.30 -3.72
N LEU A 162 3.14 -10.96 -3.13
CA LEU A 162 3.58 -12.31 -3.46
C LEU A 162 3.32 -13.29 -2.32
N GLY A 163 3.31 -14.59 -2.65
CA GLY A 163 3.20 -15.66 -1.66
C GLY A 163 1.80 -15.82 -1.07
N TYR A 164 1.77 -16.13 0.23
CA TYR A 164 0.56 -16.51 0.95
C TYR A 164 0.53 -15.86 2.33
N VAL A 165 -0.68 -15.61 2.80
CA VAL A 165 -1.00 -15.06 4.11
C VAL A 165 -1.78 -16.11 4.89
N LYS A 166 -1.34 -16.43 6.09
CA LYS A 166 -2.06 -17.32 7.00
C LYS A 166 -3.13 -16.54 7.74
N VAL A 167 -4.35 -17.04 7.71
CA VAL A 167 -5.53 -16.39 8.29
C VAL A 167 -6.42 -17.44 8.96
N LYS A 168 -7.36 -16.97 9.79
CA LYS A 168 -8.41 -17.79 10.37
C LYS A 168 -9.75 -17.45 9.72
N TYR A 169 -10.49 -18.47 9.30
CA TYR A 169 -11.87 -18.35 8.80
C TYR A 169 -12.72 -19.40 9.51
N GLU A 170 -13.74 -18.95 10.24
CA GLU A 170 -14.53 -19.81 11.15
C GLU A 170 -13.57 -20.59 12.09
N ASP A 171 -13.69 -21.90 12.17
CA ASP A 171 -12.83 -22.77 13.00
C ASP A 171 -11.57 -23.27 12.27
N GLN A 172 -11.28 -22.76 11.07
CA GLN A 172 -10.18 -23.23 10.24
C GLN A 172 -9.07 -22.20 10.14
N VAL A 173 -7.82 -22.67 10.23
CA VAL A 173 -6.61 -21.87 9.97
C VAL A 173 -5.96 -22.38 8.70
N GLY A 174 -5.70 -21.48 7.75
CA GLY A 174 -5.12 -21.84 6.46
C GLY A 174 -4.47 -20.65 5.77
N TRP A 175 -4.09 -20.85 4.52
CA TRP A 175 -3.31 -19.92 3.72
C TRP A 175 -4.13 -19.39 2.56
N VAL A 176 -4.13 -18.08 2.37
CA VAL A 176 -4.76 -17.39 1.25
C VAL A 176 -3.66 -16.78 0.38
N LYS A 177 -3.82 -16.84 -0.93
CA LYS A 177 -2.87 -16.25 -1.86
C LYS A 177 -2.83 -14.74 -1.66
N ARG A 178 -1.65 -14.16 -1.43
CA ARG A 178 -1.50 -12.73 -1.10
C ARG A 178 -2.05 -11.82 -2.21
N SER A 179 -1.90 -12.21 -3.47
CA SER A 179 -2.42 -11.47 -4.63
C SER A 179 -3.95 -11.40 -4.70
N SER A 180 -4.65 -12.16 -3.85
CA SER A 180 -6.11 -12.17 -3.74
C SER A 180 -6.62 -11.34 -2.56
N LEU A 181 -5.73 -10.63 -1.87
CA LEU A 181 -6.02 -9.75 -0.74
C LEU A 181 -5.64 -8.30 -1.06
N SER A 182 -6.33 -7.35 -0.46
CA SER A 182 -6.00 -5.91 -0.50
C SER A 182 -4.69 -5.60 0.21
N ASP A 183 -4.27 -4.35 0.12
CA ASP A 183 -3.12 -3.83 0.86
C ASP A 183 -3.49 -3.35 2.27
N ASP A 184 -4.79 -3.11 2.50
CA ASP A 184 -5.37 -2.63 3.76
C ASP A 184 -6.86 -3.03 3.89
N GLU A 185 -7.55 -2.67 4.97
CA GLU A 185 -8.92 -3.11 5.28
C GLU A 185 -10.03 -2.50 4.41
N PHE A 186 -9.71 -1.61 3.48
CA PHE A 186 -10.71 -0.89 2.67
C PHE A 186 -11.68 -1.85 1.94
N ASP A 187 -12.95 -1.46 1.84
CA ASP A 187 -13.97 -2.27 1.17
C ASP A 187 -13.79 -2.20 -0.35
N ILE A 188 -13.53 -3.36 -0.94
CA ILE A 188 -13.17 -3.44 -2.35
C ILE A 188 -14.34 -3.15 -3.29
N ARG A 189 -15.59 -3.35 -2.84
CA ARG A 189 -16.77 -3.06 -3.67
C ARG A 189 -16.81 -1.59 -4.05
N PHE A 190 -16.29 -0.73 -3.18
CA PHE A 190 -16.13 0.69 -3.50
C PHE A 190 -14.85 0.91 -4.28
N TYR A 191 -13.74 0.27 -3.92
CA TYR A 191 -12.45 0.49 -4.62
C TYR A 191 -12.44 0.11 -6.12
N GLN A 192 -13.23 -0.88 -6.55
CA GLN A 192 -13.30 -1.31 -7.97
C GLN A 192 -14.22 -0.46 -8.85
N VAL A 193 -15.03 0.40 -8.24
CA VAL A 193 -15.98 1.26 -8.94
C VAL A 193 -15.31 2.63 -9.14
N SER A 194 -15.38 3.20 -10.35
CA SER A 194 -14.82 4.53 -10.61
C SER A 194 -15.40 5.55 -9.64
N LEU A 195 -14.62 6.53 -9.22
CA LEU A 195 -15.09 7.54 -8.28
C LEU A 195 -16.38 8.19 -8.81
N GLU A 196 -16.41 8.51 -10.10
CA GLU A 196 -17.60 9.01 -10.82
C GLU A 196 -18.84 8.14 -10.60
N THR A 197 -18.70 6.81 -10.70
CA THR A 197 -19.85 5.90 -10.53
C THR A 197 -20.29 5.84 -9.06
N LEU A 198 -19.34 5.89 -8.13
CA LEU A 198 -19.64 5.89 -6.69
C LEU A 198 -20.36 7.15 -6.25
N VAL A 199 -19.90 8.32 -6.71
CA VAL A 199 -20.47 9.62 -6.31
C VAL A 199 -21.77 9.94 -7.00
N LYS A 200 -22.06 9.32 -8.16
CA LYS A 200 -23.16 9.67 -9.05
C LYS A 200 -24.52 9.90 -8.38
N PRO A 201 -24.96 9.10 -7.39
CA PRO A 201 -26.27 9.31 -6.78
C PRO A 201 -26.29 10.37 -5.67
N TYR A 202 -25.13 10.87 -5.25
CA TYR A 202 -24.98 11.72 -4.06
C TYR A 202 -24.80 13.19 -4.41
N THR A 203 -25.24 14.05 -3.50
CA THR A 203 -24.87 15.48 -3.47
C THR A 203 -24.19 15.75 -2.14
N PHE A 204 -23.03 16.41 -2.17
CA PHE A 204 -22.21 16.60 -0.98
C PHE A 204 -21.52 17.96 -0.98
N LEU A 205 -21.07 18.37 0.19
CA LEU A 205 -20.41 19.64 0.43
C LEU A 205 -18.93 19.38 0.73
N ALA A 206 -18.04 19.80 -0.16
CA ALA A 206 -16.60 19.74 0.09
C ALA A 206 -16.12 21.05 0.72
N ARG A 207 -15.27 20.96 1.75
CA ARG A 207 -14.73 22.12 2.48
C ARG A 207 -13.22 22.08 2.56
N GLU A 208 -12.61 23.27 2.49
CA GLU A 208 -11.18 23.48 2.70
C GLU A 208 -10.98 24.67 3.66
N ASP A 209 -10.19 24.48 4.70
CA ASP A 209 -10.11 25.44 5.81
C ASP A 209 -9.19 26.65 5.54
N ASN A 210 -8.08 26.49 4.80
CA ASN A 210 -7.07 27.55 4.66
C ASN A 210 -7.61 28.74 3.86
N PHE A 211 -8.27 28.46 2.75
CA PHE A 211 -8.91 29.45 1.88
C PHE A 211 -10.40 29.64 2.20
N LYS A 212 -10.95 28.82 3.14
CA LYS A 212 -12.39 28.76 3.46
C LYS A 212 -13.21 28.49 2.21
N THR A 213 -12.80 27.47 1.46
CA THR A 213 -13.46 27.06 0.23
C THR A 213 -14.63 26.15 0.56
N GLU A 214 -15.78 26.40 -0.07
CA GLU A 214 -16.97 25.55 0.04
C GLU A 214 -17.52 25.25 -1.35
N LEU A 215 -17.66 23.97 -1.69
CA LEU A 215 -18.20 23.49 -2.96
C LEU A 215 -19.39 22.57 -2.72
N THR A 216 -20.58 22.93 -3.22
CA THR A 216 -21.72 22.01 -3.28
C THR A 216 -21.67 21.25 -4.59
N ILE A 217 -21.38 19.95 -4.52
CA ILE A 217 -21.09 19.09 -5.66
C ILE A 217 -22.21 18.08 -5.82
N VAL A 218 -22.79 18.04 -7.02
CA VAL A 218 -23.58 16.91 -7.49
C VAL A 218 -22.61 15.90 -8.04
N GLY A 219 -22.55 14.71 -7.45
CA GLY A 219 -21.55 13.71 -7.81
C GLY A 219 -21.66 13.24 -9.25
N LYS A 220 -22.86 13.27 -9.84
CA LYS A 220 -23.03 13.06 -11.28
C LYS A 220 -22.24 14.12 -12.07
N ASP A 221 -21.23 13.66 -12.81
CA ASP A 221 -20.32 14.48 -13.62
C ASP A 221 -19.53 15.53 -12.81
N PHE A 222 -19.50 15.40 -11.48
CA PHE A 222 -18.88 16.37 -10.55
C PHE A 222 -19.29 17.82 -10.82
N ILE A 223 -20.60 18.05 -10.99
CA ILE A 223 -21.14 19.39 -11.26
C ILE A 223 -21.17 20.19 -9.97
N VAL A 224 -20.49 21.34 -9.96
CA VAL A 224 -20.54 22.28 -8.84
C VAL A 224 -21.73 23.22 -9.00
N THR A 225 -22.66 23.18 -8.06
CA THR A 225 -23.87 24.00 -8.04
C THR A 225 -23.73 25.26 -7.19
N SER A 226 -22.80 25.24 -6.23
CA SER A 226 -22.44 26.39 -5.42
C SER A 226 -20.94 26.36 -5.14
N CYS A 227 -20.30 27.52 -5.24
CA CYS A 227 -18.87 27.69 -4.97
C CYS A 227 -18.64 28.99 -4.20
N LYS A 228 -17.90 28.91 -3.10
CA LYS A 228 -17.40 30.05 -2.34
C LYS A 228 -15.93 29.88 -1.98
N ILE A 229 -15.20 30.99 -1.95
CA ILE A 229 -13.88 31.12 -1.31
C ILE A 229 -13.98 32.28 -0.33
N GLY A 230 -14.01 31.98 0.97
CA GLY A 230 -14.43 32.93 1.99
C GLY A 230 -15.86 33.44 1.72
N GLU A 231 -16.01 34.75 1.54
CA GLU A 231 -17.31 35.38 1.26
C GLU A 231 -17.58 35.59 -0.25
N LEU A 232 -16.63 35.24 -1.12
CA LEU A 232 -16.72 35.51 -2.55
C LEU A 232 -17.24 34.29 -3.31
N ALA A 233 -18.20 34.53 -4.20
CA ALA A 233 -18.66 33.51 -5.15
C ALA A 233 -17.58 33.24 -6.22
N CYS A 234 -17.44 31.98 -6.61
CA CYS A 234 -16.52 31.53 -7.65
C CYS A 234 -17.25 30.82 -8.80
N ASN A 235 -16.63 30.87 -9.97
CA ASN A 235 -16.99 30.02 -11.11
C ASN A 235 -16.07 28.79 -11.11
N VAL A 236 -16.62 27.63 -11.44
CA VAL A 236 -15.87 26.36 -11.35
C VAL A 236 -15.98 25.57 -12.64
N THR A 237 -14.87 24.96 -13.02
CA THR A 237 -14.84 23.84 -13.96
C THR A 237 -14.20 22.64 -13.29
N SER A 238 -14.71 21.44 -13.57
CA SER A 238 -14.17 20.19 -13.03
C SER A 238 -13.48 19.36 -14.12
N ARG A 239 -12.44 18.61 -13.73
CA ARG A 239 -11.76 17.65 -14.59
C ARG A 239 -11.21 16.48 -13.79
N MET A 240 -11.19 15.29 -14.38
CA MET A 240 -10.51 14.13 -13.80
C MET A 240 -9.00 14.24 -14.04
N GLY A 241 -8.21 13.68 -13.13
CA GLY A 241 -6.76 13.56 -13.27
C GLY A 241 -6.17 12.52 -12.33
N GLU A 242 -4.83 12.44 -12.30
CA GLU A 242 -4.09 11.67 -11.32
C GLU A 242 -3.75 12.54 -10.10
N SER A 243 -3.68 11.93 -8.92
CA SER A 243 -3.35 12.61 -7.67
C SER A 243 -2.00 13.34 -7.74
N SER A 244 -1.96 14.59 -7.25
CA SER A 244 -0.76 15.44 -7.27
C SER A 244 0.31 15.01 -6.26
N PHE A 245 -0.06 14.21 -5.26
CA PHE A 245 0.84 13.69 -4.23
C PHE A 245 0.42 12.28 -3.77
N GLY A 246 1.40 11.43 -3.42
CA GLY A 246 1.17 10.05 -2.96
C GLY A 246 1.28 9.00 -4.07
N MET A 247 0.79 7.79 -3.82
CA MET A 247 0.67 6.78 -4.88
C MET A 247 -0.33 7.27 -5.94
N PRO A 248 -0.11 6.98 -7.24
CA PRO A 248 -0.99 7.45 -8.30
C PRO A 248 -2.39 6.84 -8.14
N GLU A 249 -3.34 7.69 -7.78
CA GLU A 249 -4.77 7.38 -7.64
C GLU A 249 -5.61 8.41 -8.38
N GLU A 250 -6.87 8.05 -8.67
CA GLU A 250 -7.85 8.93 -9.30
C GLU A 250 -8.14 10.17 -8.43
N ALA A 251 -8.14 11.35 -9.04
CA ALA A 251 -8.48 12.61 -8.39
C ALA A 251 -9.41 13.45 -9.28
N VAL A 252 -10.20 14.31 -8.64
CA VAL A 252 -11.05 15.32 -9.30
C VAL A 252 -10.44 16.68 -8.98
N TYR A 253 -10.17 17.45 -10.03
CA TYR A 253 -9.70 18.81 -9.92
C TYR A 253 -10.85 19.78 -10.18
N PHE A 254 -10.93 20.82 -9.36
CA PHE A 254 -11.85 21.94 -9.49
C PHE A 254 -11.03 23.21 -9.71
N ASP A 255 -11.06 23.72 -10.94
CA ASP A 255 -10.43 24.98 -11.30
C ASP A 255 -11.41 26.12 -10.97
N LEU A 256 -11.12 26.89 -9.93
CA LEU A 256 -11.96 27.95 -9.38
C LEU A 256 -11.47 29.32 -9.86
N ASN A 257 -12.40 30.17 -10.30
CA ASN A 257 -12.12 31.54 -10.74
C ASN A 257 -12.97 32.53 -9.95
N LEU A 258 -12.33 33.52 -9.33
CA LEU A 258 -12.99 34.63 -8.65
C LEU A 258 -13.19 35.82 -9.58
N SER A 259 -14.15 36.68 -9.23
CA SER A 259 -14.41 37.93 -9.97
C SER A 259 -13.26 38.93 -9.94
N ASP A 260 -12.36 38.81 -8.94
CA ASP A 260 -11.16 39.63 -8.83
C ASP A 260 -9.98 39.13 -9.68
N GLY A 261 -10.20 38.07 -10.48
CA GLY A 261 -9.21 37.49 -11.38
C GLY A 261 -8.34 36.40 -10.75
N LYS A 262 -8.42 36.17 -9.43
CA LYS A 262 -7.66 35.09 -8.79
C LYS A 262 -8.17 33.72 -9.21
N GLN A 263 -7.23 32.81 -9.44
CA GLN A 263 -7.50 31.44 -9.81
C GLN A 263 -6.98 30.50 -8.72
N TYR A 264 -7.76 29.47 -8.41
CA TYR A 264 -7.40 28.42 -7.47
C TYR A 264 -7.63 27.06 -8.14
N VAL A 265 -6.86 26.07 -7.71
CA VAL A 265 -7.08 24.67 -8.09
C VAL A 265 -7.29 23.88 -6.82
N CYS A 266 -8.45 23.24 -6.70
CA CYS A 266 -8.76 22.34 -5.60
C CYS A 266 -8.76 20.90 -6.08
N GLU A 267 -8.15 20.01 -5.31
CA GLU A 267 -8.04 18.59 -5.60
C GLU A 267 -8.83 17.79 -4.56
N MET A 268 -9.70 16.91 -5.03
CA MET A 268 -10.35 15.86 -4.23
C MET A 268 -9.78 14.51 -4.63
N ARG A 269 -9.07 13.85 -3.72
CA ARG A 269 -8.45 12.55 -4.00
C ARG A 269 -9.40 11.42 -3.62
N ARG A 270 -9.37 10.34 -4.38
CA ARG A 270 -10.13 9.12 -4.10
C ARG A 270 -9.89 8.60 -2.68
N VAL A 271 -8.63 8.48 -2.28
CA VAL A 271 -8.18 8.01 -0.95
C VAL A 271 -8.83 8.80 0.20
N ASP A 272 -9.00 10.11 0.04
CA ASP A 272 -9.54 10.96 1.10
C ASP A 272 -11.06 10.82 1.25
N PHE A 273 -11.74 10.36 0.20
CA PHE A 273 -13.20 10.43 0.13
C PHE A 273 -13.89 9.07 0.18
N VAL A 274 -13.30 8.03 -0.42
CA VAL A 274 -13.96 6.71 -0.54
C VAL A 274 -14.27 6.08 0.82
N SER A 275 -13.43 6.32 1.84
CA SER A 275 -13.69 5.83 3.20
C SER A 275 -14.95 6.45 3.81
N GLU A 276 -15.13 7.77 3.68
CA GLU A 276 -16.31 8.46 4.22
C GLU A 276 -17.56 8.17 3.38
N LEU A 277 -17.42 8.09 2.06
CA LEU A 277 -18.53 7.71 1.18
C LEU A 277 -19.03 6.29 1.47
N GLN A 278 -18.12 5.37 1.80
CA GLN A 278 -18.50 4.03 2.23
C GLN A 278 -19.40 4.07 3.48
N ARG A 279 -19.13 4.96 4.44
CA ARG A 279 -19.95 5.11 5.66
C ARG A 279 -21.37 5.59 5.33
N VAL A 280 -21.52 6.48 4.33
CA VAL A 280 -22.85 6.87 3.80
C VAL A 280 -23.55 5.67 3.17
N ILE A 281 -22.86 4.91 2.31
CA ILE A 281 -23.44 3.76 1.61
C ILE A 281 -23.86 2.64 2.59
N LEU A 282 -23.11 2.49 3.68
CA LEU A 282 -23.41 1.54 4.76
C LEU A 282 -24.43 2.08 5.78
N GLU A 283 -25.01 3.26 5.53
CA GLU A 283 -26.00 3.92 6.39
C GLU A 283 -25.49 4.21 7.81
N GLU A 284 -24.18 4.37 7.96
CA GLU A 284 -23.53 4.73 9.24
C GLU A 284 -23.58 6.24 9.50
N ILE A 285 -23.62 7.03 8.43
CA ILE A 285 -23.80 8.49 8.43
C ILE A 285 -24.76 8.88 7.29
N THR A 286 -25.33 10.08 7.36
CA THR A 286 -26.17 10.66 6.30
C THR A 286 -25.34 11.38 5.23
N GLU A 287 -25.93 11.63 4.05
CA GLU A 287 -25.28 12.43 3.00
C GLU A 287 -24.91 13.85 3.47
N GLU A 288 -25.68 14.41 4.43
CA GLU A 288 -25.42 15.73 5.01
C GLU A 288 -24.19 15.74 5.93
N GLU A 289 -23.81 14.57 6.44
CA GLU A 289 -22.63 14.37 7.30
C GLU A 289 -21.38 13.99 6.51
N LEU A 290 -21.50 13.80 5.18
CA LEU A 290 -20.37 13.49 4.31
C LEU A 290 -19.52 14.75 4.09
N ASP A 291 -18.28 14.73 4.59
CA ASP A 291 -17.34 15.85 4.51
C ASP A 291 -16.07 15.47 3.72
N PRO A 292 -16.12 15.46 2.37
CA PRO A 292 -14.96 15.23 1.53
C PRO A 292 -13.87 16.26 1.81
N PHE A 293 -12.68 15.77 2.14
CA PHE A 293 -11.50 16.62 2.19
C PHE A 293 -11.10 17.04 0.78
N ILE A 294 -10.91 18.35 0.59
CA ILE A 294 -10.35 18.95 -0.63
C ILE A 294 -9.12 19.78 -0.28
N ASN A 295 -8.10 19.71 -1.12
CA ASN A 295 -6.89 20.50 -0.96
C ASN A 295 -6.81 21.57 -2.05
N CYS A 296 -6.75 22.84 -1.66
CA CYS A 296 -6.75 23.97 -2.58
C CYS A 296 -5.38 24.65 -2.63
N ALA A 297 -5.00 25.17 -3.80
CA ALA A 297 -3.82 25.99 -3.98
C ALA A 297 -4.12 27.17 -4.91
N LEU A 298 -3.42 28.29 -4.73
CA LEU A 298 -3.45 29.39 -5.69
C LEU A 298 -2.75 28.94 -6.97
N LYS A 299 -3.35 29.23 -8.12
CA LYS A 299 -2.72 28.98 -9.41
C LYS A 299 -1.73 30.11 -9.69
N GLU A 300 -0.43 29.81 -9.65
CA GLU A 300 0.60 30.78 -10.04
C GLU A 300 0.50 31.02 -11.56
N GLU A 301 0.54 32.29 -11.98
CA GLU A 301 0.67 32.62 -13.40
C GLU A 301 2.03 32.08 -13.87
N GLU A 302 2.03 31.23 -14.90
CA GLU A 302 3.26 30.94 -15.64
C GLU A 302 3.75 32.25 -16.24
N THR A 303 4.70 32.92 -15.58
CA THR A 303 5.48 33.97 -16.23
C THR A 303 6.26 33.31 -17.35
N GLU A 304 5.85 33.52 -18.60
CA GLU A 304 6.66 33.19 -19.77
C GLU A 304 8.07 33.75 -19.57
N PRO A 305 9.14 32.95 -19.77
CA PRO A 305 10.48 33.49 -19.78
C PRO A 305 10.57 34.46 -20.96
N THR A 306 10.71 35.75 -20.66
CA THR A 306 11.04 36.77 -21.67
C THR A 306 12.35 36.33 -22.33
N GLU A 307 12.30 35.96 -23.61
CA GLU A 307 13.51 35.77 -24.40
C GLU A 307 14.33 37.08 -24.35
N PRO A 308 15.63 37.03 -24.07
CA PRO A 308 16.46 38.22 -24.12
C PRO A 308 16.52 38.71 -25.58
N GLU A 309 16.19 39.98 -25.79
CA GLU A 309 16.37 40.65 -27.07
C GLU A 309 17.83 40.46 -27.54
N GLU A 310 18.01 39.85 -28.71
CA GLU A 310 19.27 39.91 -29.45
C GLU A 310 19.57 41.39 -29.76
N SER A 311 20.51 41.96 -29.02
CA SER A 311 21.16 43.21 -29.41
C SER A 311 21.97 42.95 -30.69
N ASN A 312 21.40 43.33 -31.83
CA ASN A 312 22.16 43.58 -33.04
C ASN A 312 23.09 44.78 -32.79
N GLU A 313 24.35 44.52 -32.45
CA GLU A 313 25.44 45.46 -32.70
C GLU A 313 26.26 44.97 -33.90
N THR A 314 25.89 45.49 -35.07
CA THR A 314 26.84 45.72 -36.17
C THR A 314 27.57 47.03 -35.91
N ASP A 315 28.87 46.95 -35.63
CA ASP A 315 29.95 47.67 -36.32
C ASP A 315 31.33 47.15 -35.87
#